data_AF-A0A9I9DZL9-F1
#
_entry.id   AF-A0A9I9DZL9-F1
#
_cell.length_a   1.000
_cell.length_b   1.000
_cell.length_c   1.000
_cell.angle_alpha   90.00
_cell.angle_beta   90.00
_cell.angle_gamma   90.00
#
_symmetry.space_group_name_H-M   'P 1'
#
loop_
_entity.id
_entity.type
_entity.pdbx_description
1 polymer ?
#
loop_
_entity_poly.entity_id
_entity_poly.type
_entity_poly.pdbx_seq_one_letter_code
_entity_poly.pdbx_strand_id
1 'polypeptide(L)'
;ETKDTDILAAFRVTPQPGVPPEEAGAAVAAESSTAYPLDLFEEGSVTNMFTSIVGPPHGIQVERDKLNKYGRPLLGCTIKPKLGLSAKNYGRAVYECLRGGLDFTKDDENVNSQPFMRQKNHGMHFRVLAKALRMSGGDHIHAGTVVGKLEGEREITLGFVDLLRDDFIEKDRSRGIYFTQDWVSLPGVLPVASGGIHVWHMPALTEIFGDDSVLQFGGGTLGHPWGNAPGAVANRVALEACVQARNEGRDLAREGNEIIREASK
;
A
#
# COMPACT_ATOMS: atom_id res chain seq x y z
N GLU A 1 -2.04 13.43 -33.10
CA GLU A 1 -2.71 12.26 -32.51
C GLU A 1 -1.78 11.62 -31.50
N THR A 2 -2.32 11.05 -30.43
CA THR A 2 -1.55 10.26 -29.44
C THR A 2 -1.26 8.87 -30.01
N LYS A 3 -0.04 8.37 -29.81
CA LYS A 3 0.39 7.02 -30.19
C LYS A 3 0.38 6.08 -28.99
N ASP A 4 0.30 4.78 -29.23
CA ASP A 4 0.36 3.74 -28.18
C ASP A 4 1.69 3.72 -27.42
N THR A 5 2.74 4.27 -28.03
CA THR A 5 4.07 4.39 -27.43
C THR A 5 4.26 5.66 -26.59
N ASP A 6 3.29 6.58 -26.60
CA ASP A 6 3.41 7.86 -25.89
C ASP A 6 3.14 7.67 -24.39
N ILE A 7 3.94 8.34 -23.55
CA ILE A 7 3.65 8.46 -22.12
C ILE A 7 2.64 9.58 -21.91
N LEU A 8 1.50 9.25 -21.29
CA LEU A 8 0.43 10.20 -21.02
C LEU A 8 0.44 10.66 -19.56
N ALA A 9 0.34 11.97 -19.35
CA ALA A 9 0.25 12.58 -18.03
C ALA A 9 -1.02 13.44 -17.90
N ALA A 10 -1.68 13.37 -16.74
CA ALA A 10 -2.87 14.18 -16.43
C ALA A 10 -2.53 15.18 -15.31
N PHE A 11 -2.49 16.47 -15.66
CA PHE A 11 -2.22 17.55 -14.72
C PHE A 11 -3.52 18.25 -14.31
N ARG A 12 -3.72 18.46 -13.01
CA ARG A 12 -4.68 19.44 -12.50
C ARG A 12 -3.95 20.77 -12.35
N VAL A 13 -4.16 21.68 -13.28
CA VAL A 13 -3.53 23.00 -13.29
C VAL A 13 -4.52 24.06 -12.82
N THR A 14 -4.09 24.95 -11.94
CA THR A 14 -4.85 26.15 -11.54
C THR A 14 -4.03 27.37 -11.95
N PRO A 15 -4.33 27.98 -13.12
CA PRO A 15 -3.58 29.13 -13.62
C PRO A 15 -3.74 30.36 -12.71
N GLN A 16 -2.75 31.25 -12.73
CA GLN A 16 -2.88 32.57 -12.12
C GLN A 16 -3.96 33.41 -12.87
N PRO A 17 -4.62 34.37 -12.20
CA PRO A 17 -5.56 35.27 -12.86
C PRO A 17 -4.93 35.94 -14.09
N GLY A 18 -5.64 35.90 -15.22
CA GLY A 18 -5.16 36.47 -16.49
C GLY A 18 -4.30 35.54 -17.35
N VAL A 19 -3.95 34.33 -16.87
CA VAL A 19 -3.26 33.30 -17.67
C VAL A 19 -4.30 32.36 -18.29
N PRO A 20 -4.37 32.25 -19.64
CA PRO A 20 -5.24 31.28 -20.29
C PRO A 20 -4.89 29.84 -19.88
N PRO A 21 -5.87 28.95 -19.64
CA PRO A 21 -5.62 27.54 -19.31
C PRO A 21 -4.76 26.81 -20.34
N GLU A 22 -4.91 27.13 -21.62
CA GLU A 22 -4.15 26.56 -22.73
C GLU A 22 -2.67 26.94 -22.65
N GLU A 23 -2.37 28.20 -22.32
CA GLU A 23 -1.01 28.71 -22.13
C GLU A 23 -0.34 28.05 -20.93
N ALA A 24 -1.07 27.92 -19.82
CA ALA A 24 -0.57 27.21 -18.64
C ALA A 24 -0.30 25.72 -18.93
N GLY A 25 -1.16 25.07 -19.71
CA GLY A 25 -0.95 23.69 -20.16
C GLY A 25 0.23 23.53 -21.09
N ALA A 26 0.40 24.44 -22.05
CA ALA A 26 1.53 24.48 -22.96
C ALA A 26 2.85 24.71 -22.23
N ALA A 27 2.86 25.62 -21.25
CA ALA A 27 4.03 25.88 -20.41
C ALA A 27 4.45 24.64 -19.61
N VAL A 28 3.49 23.93 -18.98
CA VAL A 28 3.79 22.67 -18.28
C VAL A 28 4.41 21.65 -19.24
N ALA A 29 3.80 21.44 -20.41
CA ALA A 29 4.28 20.46 -21.39
C ALA A 29 5.68 20.81 -21.92
N ALA A 30 5.93 22.08 -22.22
CA ALA A 30 7.21 22.55 -22.75
C ALA A 30 8.33 22.41 -21.69
N GLU A 31 8.07 22.86 -20.46
CA GLU A 31 9.07 22.87 -19.37
C GLU A 31 9.35 21.48 -18.80
N SER A 32 8.42 20.54 -18.96
CA SER A 32 8.65 19.12 -18.62
C SER A 32 9.22 18.30 -19.79
N SER A 33 9.57 18.93 -20.91
CA SER A 33 10.15 18.26 -22.08
C SER A 33 11.44 18.94 -22.55
N THR A 34 11.37 20.00 -23.35
CA THR A 34 12.52 20.53 -24.10
C THR A 34 12.65 22.06 -24.10
N ALA A 35 11.93 22.80 -23.25
CA ALA A 35 11.86 24.27 -23.31
C ALA A 35 13.19 25.03 -23.11
N TYR A 36 14.24 24.42 -22.53
CA TYR A 36 15.56 25.05 -22.41
C TYR A 36 16.67 24.29 -23.15
N PRO A 37 17.62 25.01 -23.80
CA PRO A 37 18.88 24.44 -24.27
C PRO A 37 19.85 24.34 -23.09
N LEU A 38 19.56 23.43 -22.16
CA LEU A 38 20.52 22.93 -21.18
C LEU A 38 20.68 21.45 -21.44
N ASP A 39 21.93 21.01 -21.63
CA ASP A 39 22.35 19.60 -21.65
C ASP A 39 22.15 18.94 -20.27
N LEU A 40 20.92 18.94 -19.77
CA LEU A 40 20.50 18.26 -18.54
C LEU A 40 19.91 16.87 -18.82
N PHE A 41 19.81 16.48 -20.08
CA PHE A 41 19.28 15.18 -20.49
C PHE A 41 20.21 14.49 -21.48
N GLU A 42 21.00 13.55 -20.97
CA GLU A 42 21.51 12.44 -21.78
C GLU A 42 20.32 11.59 -22.28
N GLU A 43 20.37 11.19 -23.55
CA GLU A 43 19.54 10.10 -24.07
C GLU A 43 19.77 8.84 -23.22
N GLY A 44 18.76 8.45 -22.43
CA GLY A 44 18.76 7.22 -21.63
C GLY A 44 19.24 7.31 -20.17
N SER A 45 19.28 8.48 -19.53
CA SER A 45 19.93 8.61 -18.20
C SER A 45 18.99 8.97 -17.03
N VAL A 46 18.82 7.97 -16.13
CA VAL A 46 18.38 7.90 -14.71
C VAL A 46 17.03 8.52 -14.31
N THR A 47 16.76 9.71 -14.79
CA THR A 47 15.58 10.55 -14.55
C THR A 47 14.53 10.37 -15.68
N ASN A 48 14.85 9.46 -16.60
CA ASN A 48 14.23 9.24 -17.90
C ASN A 48 13.83 7.75 -18.03
N MET A 49 12.99 7.13 -17.19
CA MET A 49 11.87 7.57 -16.37
C MET A 49 11.53 6.40 -15.38
N PHE A 50 12.16 6.24 -14.20
CA PHE A 50 11.94 5.04 -13.32
C PHE A 50 12.27 3.65 -13.93
N THR A 51 13.02 3.61 -15.03
CA THR A 51 13.29 2.41 -15.86
C THR A 51 14.77 2.06 -15.75
N SER A 52 15.20 0.94 -15.17
CA SER A 52 14.85 -0.42 -15.56
C SER A 52 13.52 -0.87 -14.97
N ILE A 53 12.55 -1.22 -15.83
CA ILE A 53 11.39 -2.02 -15.41
C ILE A 53 11.94 -3.39 -15.06
N VAL A 54 12.38 -3.56 -13.82
CA VAL A 54 12.66 -4.88 -13.26
C VAL A 54 11.33 -5.53 -12.87
N GLY A 55 10.34 -4.71 -12.48
CA GLY A 55 9.13 -5.19 -11.86
C GLY A 55 9.38 -5.67 -10.43
N PRO A 56 8.34 -6.05 -9.69
CA PRO A 56 8.50 -6.64 -8.37
C PRO A 56 9.44 -7.87 -8.43
N PRO A 57 10.46 -7.98 -7.54
CA PRO A 57 11.41 -9.09 -7.56
C PRO A 57 10.76 -10.48 -7.52
N HIS A 58 9.59 -10.59 -6.90
CA HIS A 58 8.81 -11.82 -6.82
C HIS A 58 7.37 -11.61 -7.26
N GLY A 59 6.75 -10.54 -6.78
CA GLY A 59 5.30 -10.32 -6.90
C GLY A 59 4.46 -11.28 -6.05
N ILE A 60 3.14 -11.03 -6.08
CA ILE A 60 2.15 -11.64 -5.18
C ILE A 60 2.23 -13.18 -5.16
N GLN A 61 2.20 -13.80 -6.35
CA GLN A 61 2.08 -15.26 -6.48
C GLN A 61 3.33 -15.97 -5.92
N VAL A 62 4.52 -15.54 -6.36
CA VAL A 62 5.79 -16.13 -5.92
C VAL A 62 6.02 -15.91 -4.43
N GLU A 63 5.62 -14.75 -3.89
CA GLU A 63 5.72 -14.51 -2.46
C GLU A 63 4.82 -15.47 -1.65
N ARG A 64 3.56 -15.66 -2.07
CA ARG A 64 2.67 -16.64 -1.43
C ARG A 64 3.24 -18.05 -1.46
N ASP A 65 3.84 -18.44 -2.58
CA ASP A 65 4.49 -19.75 -2.74
C ASP A 65 5.69 -19.92 -1.82
N LYS A 66 6.55 -18.90 -1.72
CA LYS A 66 7.69 -18.92 -0.80
C LYS A 66 7.28 -19.01 0.67
N LEU A 67 6.16 -18.40 1.03
CA LEU A 67 5.66 -18.39 2.40
C LEU A 67 4.73 -19.57 2.71
N ASN A 68 4.27 -20.30 1.69
CA ASN A 68 3.24 -21.32 1.78
C ASN A 68 1.98 -20.82 2.51
N LYS A 69 1.47 -19.65 2.10
CA LYS A 69 0.33 -18.95 2.72
C LYS A 69 -0.68 -18.48 1.68
N TYR A 70 -1.88 -19.05 1.71
CA TYR A 70 -2.93 -18.83 0.72
C TYR A 70 -4.30 -18.57 1.38
N GLY A 71 -5.24 -18.04 0.59
CA GLY A 71 -6.67 -17.96 0.96
C GLY A 71 -7.02 -16.94 2.02
N ARG A 72 -6.09 -16.05 2.39
CA ARG A 72 -6.33 -14.92 3.31
C ARG A 72 -5.30 -13.81 3.12
N PRO A 73 -5.59 -12.58 3.61
CA PRO A 73 -4.59 -11.56 3.87
C PRO A 73 -3.44 -12.06 4.74
N LEU A 74 -2.24 -11.53 4.51
CA LEU A 74 -1.11 -11.70 5.41
C LEU A 74 -1.26 -10.74 6.59
N LEU A 75 -0.81 -11.15 7.77
CA LEU A 75 -0.86 -10.32 8.97
C LEU A 75 0.53 -9.83 9.36
N GLY A 76 0.65 -8.52 9.56
CA GLY A 76 1.90 -7.88 9.99
C GLY A 76 1.75 -7.03 11.24
N CYS A 77 2.88 -6.61 11.80
CA CYS A 77 2.89 -5.66 12.90
C CYS A 77 4.17 -4.81 12.90
N THR A 78 4.03 -3.49 12.93
CA THR A 78 5.16 -2.59 13.20
C THR A 78 5.47 -2.60 14.69
N ILE A 79 6.71 -2.95 15.05
CA ILE A 79 7.14 -2.97 16.46
C ILE A 79 7.07 -1.55 17.06
N LYS A 80 6.69 -1.49 18.34
CA LYS A 80 6.53 -0.25 19.12
C LYS A 80 7.25 -0.36 20.48
N PRO A 81 7.62 0.76 21.13
CA PRO A 81 7.53 2.15 20.63
C PRO A 81 8.36 2.34 19.36
N LYS A 82 8.03 3.36 18.55
CA LYS A 82 8.66 3.57 17.23
C LYS A 82 10.18 3.52 17.29
N LEU A 83 10.75 4.11 18.35
CA LEU A 83 12.19 4.18 18.63
C LEU A 83 12.45 3.85 20.10
N GLY A 84 13.69 3.47 20.41
CA GLY A 84 14.19 3.35 21.79
C GLY A 84 14.23 1.93 22.38
N LEU A 85 13.82 0.90 21.62
CA LEU A 85 14.04 -0.49 22.04
C LEU A 85 15.49 -0.91 21.82
N SER A 86 16.05 -1.65 22.77
CA SER A 86 17.29 -2.39 22.54
C SER A 86 17.05 -3.56 21.59
N ALA A 87 18.07 -4.01 20.86
CA ALA A 87 17.96 -5.15 19.94
C ALA A 87 17.40 -6.41 20.62
N LYS A 88 17.77 -6.68 21.88
CA LYS A 88 17.24 -7.80 22.66
C LYS A 88 15.73 -7.70 22.90
N ASN A 89 15.25 -6.52 23.30
CA ASN A 89 13.82 -6.31 23.54
C ASN A 89 13.03 -6.24 22.22
N TYR A 90 13.66 -5.75 21.16
CA TYR A 90 13.11 -5.77 19.82
C TYR A 90 12.89 -7.22 19.35
N GLY A 91 13.91 -8.07 19.46
CA GLY A 91 13.81 -9.51 19.16
C GLY A 91 12.76 -10.24 20.02
N ARG A 92 12.63 -9.87 21.30
CA ARG A 92 11.56 -10.39 22.16
C ARG A 92 10.17 -9.98 21.66
N ALA A 93 9.98 -8.73 21.28
CA ALA A 93 8.69 -8.25 20.77
C ALA A 93 8.33 -8.96 19.45
N VAL A 94 9.31 -9.11 18.55
CA VAL A 94 9.17 -9.89 17.31
C VAL A 94 8.74 -11.31 17.60
N TYR A 95 9.49 -12.03 18.45
CA TYR A 95 9.18 -13.41 18.83
C TYR A 95 7.75 -13.56 19.36
N GLU A 96 7.34 -12.69 20.29
CA GLU A 96 6.00 -12.76 20.89
C GLU A 96 4.88 -12.49 19.87
N CYS A 97 5.08 -11.59 18.92
CA CYS A 97 4.10 -11.33 17.87
C CYS A 97 3.99 -12.51 16.89
N LEU A 98 5.12 -13.05 16.44
CA LEU A 98 5.14 -14.15 15.47
C LEU A 98 4.60 -15.45 16.08
N ARG A 99 4.99 -15.79 17.31
CA ARG A 99 4.46 -16.99 18.01
C ARG A 99 2.96 -16.90 18.26
N GLY A 100 2.41 -15.68 18.34
CA GLY A 100 0.98 -15.43 18.51
C GLY A 100 0.17 -15.52 17.21
N GLY A 101 0.82 -15.74 16.06
CA GLY A 101 0.14 -16.06 14.80
C GLY A 101 0.18 -14.98 13.72
N LEU A 102 0.94 -13.90 13.90
CA LEU A 102 1.26 -12.98 12.80
C LEU A 102 2.23 -13.63 11.81
N ASP A 103 2.10 -13.27 10.54
CA ASP A 103 3.00 -13.76 9.48
C ASP A 103 4.30 -12.94 9.45
N PHE A 104 4.21 -11.64 9.76
CA PHE A 104 5.33 -10.72 9.76
C PHE A 104 5.36 -9.79 10.97
N THR A 105 6.55 -9.27 11.25
CA THR A 105 6.76 -8.03 11.99
C THR A 105 7.68 -7.13 11.16
N LYS A 106 7.60 -5.82 11.37
CA LYS A 106 8.46 -4.86 10.68
C LYS A 106 9.03 -3.80 11.60
N ASP A 107 10.18 -3.29 11.16
CA ASP A 107 10.78 -2.05 11.61
C ASP A 107 9.84 -0.86 11.33
N ASP A 108 9.86 0.13 12.21
CA ASP A 108 9.20 1.41 11.97
C ASP A 108 9.89 2.13 10.81
N GLU A 109 9.20 3.01 10.07
CA GLU A 109 9.80 3.68 8.90
C GLU A 109 11.06 4.49 9.23
N ASN A 110 11.18 4.88 10.50
CA ASN A 110 12.29 5.62 11.02
C ASN A 110 13.23 4.76 11.87
N VAL A 111 13.27 3.43 11.72
CA VAL A 111 14.28 2.52 12.29
C VAL A 111 15.24 2.10 11.18
N ASN A 112 16.51 2.47 11.30
CA ASN A 112 17.60 2.21 10.35
C ASN A 112 18.90 1.92 11.11
N SER A 113 19.99 2.64 10.86
CA SER A 113 21.19 2.66 11.69
C SER A 113 21.32 4.03 12.34
N GLN A 114 20.58 4.24 13.43
CA GLN A 114 20.51 5.52 14.14
C GLN A 114 21.31 5.54 15.43
N PRO A 115 21.75 6.74 15.87
CA PRO A 115 21.76 7.10 17.28
C PRO A 115 20.34 7.40 17.80
N PHE A 116 19.49 8.15 17.07
CA PHE A 116 17.99 8.27 17.20
C PHE A 116 17.36 9.15 16.06
N MET A 117 17.95 9.10 14.85
CA MET A 117 17.88 9.99 13.65
C MET A 117 16.51 10.29 12.99
N ARG A 118 16.48 11.34 12.14
CA ARG A 118 15.31 12.00 11.48
C ARG A 118 15.62 12.42 10.02
N GLN A 119 14.59 12.62 9.17
CA GLN A 119 14.42 13.84 8.34
C GLN A 119 13.00 14.02 7.77
N LYS A 120 12.68 15.25 7.33
CA LYS A 120 11.34 15.81 7.05
C LYS A 120 11.31 16.44 5.64
N ASN A 121 10.27 16.13 4.87
CA ASN A 121 9.71 16.82 3.68
C ASN A 121 9.94 16.14 2.31
N HIS A 122 8.89 15.47 1.80
CA HIS A 122 8.67 15.23 0.38
C HIS A 122 7.19 14.88 0.11
N GLY A 123 6.63 15.28 -1.04
CA GLY A 123 5.23 14.97 -1.39
C GLY A 123 5.01 14.85 -2.90
N MET A 124 4.62 13.65 -3.34
CA MET A 124 4.07 13.32 -4.66
C MET A 124 2.76 12.55 -4.42
N HIS A 125 1.79 12.64 -5.34
CA HIS A 125 0.53 11.89 -5.18
C HIS A 125 0.81 10.38 -5.18
N PHE A 126 0.26 9.65 -4.20
CA PHE A 126 0.56 8.23 -3.97
C PHE A 126 0.37 7.34 -5.20
N ARG A 127 -0.67 7.54 -6.03
CA ARG A 127 -0.87 6.81 -7.29
C ARG A 127 0.34 6.84 -8.25
N VAL A 128 1.08 7.95 -8.30
CA VAL A 128 2.29 8.09 -9.13
C VAL A 128 3.44 7.31 -8.48
N LEU A 129 3.58 7.41 -7.15
CA LEU A 129 4.56 6.65 -6.37
C LEU A 129 4.30 5.13 -6.44
N ALA A 130 3.05 4.70 -6.47
CA ALA A 130 2.64 3.30 -6.59
C ALA A 130 3.10 2.70 -7.93
N LYS A 131 2.83 3.40 -9.05
CA LYS A 131 3.34 3.00 -10.38
C LYS A 131 4.86 2.99 -10.41
N ALA A 132 5.48 4.07 -9.94
CA ALA A 132 6.94 4.21 -9.87
C ALA A 132 7.60 3.07 -9.08
N LEU A 133 7.04 2.69 -7.93
CA LEU A 133 7.55 1.60 -7.11
C LEU A 133 7.33 0.22 -7.73
N ARG A 134 6.17 -0.03 -8.36
CA ARG A 134 5.93 -1.28 -9.09
C ARG A 134 6.92 -1.45 -10.24
N MET A 135 7.19 -0.38 -11.00
CA MET A 135 8.21 -0.40 -12.06
C MET A 135 9.63 -0.54 -11.49
N SER A 136 9.94 0.16 -10.40
CA SER A 136 11.25 0.13 -9.72
C SER A 136 11.54 -1.19 -8.98
N GLY A 137 10.52 -1.98 -8.64
CA GLY A 137 10.67 -3.32 -8.05
C GLY A 137 10.52 -3.41 -6.54
N GLY A 138 9.38 -2.98 -5.99
CA GLY A 138 8.96 -3.34 -4.63
C GLY A 138 7.87 -4.43 -4.64
N ASP A 139 8.02 -5.48 -3.82
CA ASP A 139 7.00 -6.53 -3.68
C ASP A 139 5.79 -6.05 -2.86
N HIS A 140 5.98 -5.12 -1.90
CA HIS A 140 4.94 -4.54 -1.02
C HIS A 140 4.93 -3.02 -1.08
N ILE A 141 3.76 -2.39 -0.96
CA ILE A 141 3.64 -0.94 -0.71
C ILE A 141 2.46 -0.59 0.19
N HIS A 142 2.67 0.36 1.11
CA HIS A 142 1.61 0.88 1.98
C HIS A 142 0.54 1.63 1.18
N ALA A 143 -0.68 1.12 1.16
CA ALA A 143 -1.76 1.58 0.29
C ALA A 143 -2.94 2.21 1.09
N GLY A 144 -2.66 2.77 2.26
CA GLY A 144 -3.71 3.35 3.13
C GLY A 144 -4.59 2.29 3.79
N THR A 145 -5.61 2.73 4.53
CA THR A 145 -6.49 1.81 5.31
C THR A 145 -7.97 2.12 5.15
N VAL A 146 -8.34 3.28 4.61
CA VAL A 146 -9.70 3.86 4.58
C VAL A 146 -10.28 4.17 5.96
N VAL A 147 -10.27 3.19 6.87
CA VAL A 147 -10.89 3.25 8.21
C VAL A 147 -9.90 3.55 9.34
N GLY A 148 -8.60 3.60 9.04
CA GLY A 148 -7.57 3.86 10.03
C GLY A 148 -7.37 5.34 10.31
N LYS A 149 -6.21 5.66 10.91
CA LYS A 149 -5.91 7.03 11.38
C LYS A 149 -5.39 7.98 10.30
N LEU A 150 -4.97 7.44 9.15
CA LEU A 150 -4.38 8.20 8.05
C LEU A 150 -5.45 8.43 7.00
N GLU A 151 -5.33 9.52 6.24
CA GLU A 151 -6.23 9.82 5.13
C GLU A 151 -6.33 8.66 4.15
N GLY A 152 -7.54 8.39 3.67
CA GLY A 152 -7.81 7.36 2.67
C GLY A 152 -9.27 7.41 2.25
N GLU A 153 -9.56 8.09 1.14
CA GLU A 153 -10.88 8.01 0.50
C GLU A 153 -11.02 6.63 -0.16
N ARG A 154 -12.18 6.00 -0.01
CA ARG A 154 -12.41 4.60 -0.36
C ARG A 154 -12.24 4.34 -1.85
N GLU A 155 -12.90 5.12 -2.71
CA GLU A 155 -12.88 4.87 -4.15
C GLU A 155 -11.50 5.15 -4.77
N ILE A 156 -10.80 6.20 -4.31
CA ILE A 156 -9.42 6.46 -4.70
C ILE A 156 -8.50 5.31 -4.24
N THR A 157 -8.75 4.76 -3.03
CA THR A 157 -7.98 3.64 -2.50
C THR A 157 -8.15 2.37 -3.32
N LEU A 158 -9.39 2.01 -3.64
CA LEU A 158 -9.68 0.89 -4.53
C LEU A 158 -8.99 1.08 -5.88
N GLY A 159 -9.07 2.28 -6.47
CA GLY A 159 -8.43 2.57 -7.75
C GLY A 159 -6.92 2.35 -7.78
N PHE A 160 -6.17 2.79 -6.76
CA PHE A 160 -4.72 2.52 -6.74
C PHE A 160 -4.36 1.11 -6.23
N VAL A 161 -5.26 0.40 -5.55
CA VAL A 161 -5.09 -1.03 -5.24
C VAL A 161 -5.22 -1.87 -6.51
N ASP A 162 -6.20 -1.58 -7.37
CA ASP A 162 -6.37 -2.25 -8.67
C ASP A 162 -5.11 -2.01 -9.53
N LEU A 163 -4.59 -0.77 -9.59
CA LEU A 163 -3.34 -0.44 -10.29
C LEU A 163 -2.10 -1.19 -9.76
N LEU A 164 -2.10 -1.64 -8.50
CA LEU A 164 -1.00 -2.38 -7.91
C LEU A 164 -1.07 -3.88 -8.20
N ARG A 165 -2.27 -4.46 -8.31
CA ARG A 165 -2.46 -5.91 -8.39
C ARG A 165 -2.76 -6.39 -9.79
N ASP A 166 -3.63 -5.68 -10.50
CA ASP A 166 -4.21 -6.17 -11.73
C ASP A 166 -3.23 -5.98 -12.89
N ASP A 167 -3.41 -6.79 -13.93
CA ASP A 167 -2.63 -6.71 -15.16
C ASP A 167 -3.19 -5.63 -16.10
N PHE A 168 -4.52 -5.49 -16.13
CA PHE A 168 -5.19 -4.52 -16.97
C PHE A 168 -6.26 -3.77 -16.18
N ILE A 169 -6.20 -2.44 -16.20
CA ILE A 169 -7.10 -1.56 -15.46
C ILE A 169 -7.72 -0.57 -16.42
N GLU A 170 -9.05 -0.62 -16.57
CA GLU A 170 -9.78 0.34 -17.40
C GLU A 170 -9.81 1.74 -16.77
N LYS A 171 -9.91 2.76 -17.63
CA LYS A 171 -10.15 4.12 -17.22
C LYS A 171 -11.47 4.23 -16.42
N ASP A 172 -11.35 4.53 -15.14
CA ASP A 172 -12.47 4.86 -14.26
C ASP A 172 -12.20 6.14 -13.46
N ARG A 173 -12.87 7.23 -13.84
CA ARG A 173 -12.72 8.54 -13.20
C ARG A 173 -13.30 8.59 -11.80
N SER A 174 -14.25 7.72 -11.45
CA SER A 174 -14.85 7.67 -10.11
C SER A 174 -13.85 7.17 -9.07
N ARG A 175 -12.96 6.26 -9.48
CA ARG A 175 -11.80 5.78 -8.70
C ARG A 175 -10.50 6.54 -8.99
N GLY A 176 -10.59 7.61 -9.77
CA GLY A 176 -9.44 8.46 -10.13
C GLY A 176 -8.44 7.81 -11.09
N ILE A 177 -8.84 6.81 -11.87
CA ILE A 177 -8.05 6.24 -12.95
C ILE A 177 -8.33 7.05 -14.22
N TYR A 178 -7.33 7.83 -14.65
CA TYR A 178 -7.50 8.77 -15.77
C TYR A 178 -7.20 8.16 -17.14
N PHE A 179 -6.39 7.10 -17.16
CA PHE A 179 -5.97 6.37 -18.35
C PHE A 179 -6.10 4.87 -18.07
N THR A 180 -6.54 4.12 -19.08
CA THR A 180 -6.41 2.66 -19.07
C THR A 180 -4.94 2.29 -18.94
N GLN A 181 -4.64 1.29 -18.11
CA GLN A 181 -3.29 0.84 -17.83
C GLN A 181 -3.20 -0.66 -18.11
N ASP A 182 -2.41 -1.04 -19.10
CA ASP A 182 -1.95 -2.41 -19.31
C ASP A 182 -0.54 -2.55 -18.70
N TRP A 183 -0.34 -3.57 -17.88
CA TRP A 183 0.94 -3.90 -17.24
C TRP A 183 1.69 -5.01 -17.96
N VAL A 184 1.12 -5.59 -19.02
CA VAL A 184 1.76 -6.56 -19.91
C VAL A 184 2.50 -7.66 -19.15
N SER A 185 1.79 -8.26 -18.20
CA SER A 185 2.24 -9.35 -17.31
C SER A 185 3.31 -8.96 -16.29
N LEU A 186 3.52 -7.67 -16.02
CA LEU A 186 4.36 -7.23 -14.91
C LEU A 186 3.75 -7.72 -13.58
N PRO A 187 4.53 -8.38 -12.70
CA PRO A 187 3.98 -8.92 -11.46
C PRO A 187 3.25 -7.85 -10.62
N GLY A 188 2.20 -8.28 -9.93
CA GLY A 188 1.46 -7.45 -8.99
C GLY A 188 2.27 -7.15 -7.73
N VAL A 189 1.91 -6.09 -7.04
CA VAL A 189 2.46 -5.64 -5.75
C VAL A 189 1.42 -5.87 -4.67
N LEU A 190 1.81 -6.43 -3.53
CA LEU A 190 0.91 -6.58 -2.38
C LEU A 190 0.61 -5.21 -1.74
N PRO A 191 -0.66 -4.74 -1.74
CA PRO A 191 -1.05 -3.57 -0.99
C PRO A 191 -1.02 -3.85 0.51
N VAL A 192 -0.39 -2.96 1.27
CA VAL A 192 -0.26 -3.05 2.72
C VAL A 192 -1.19 -2.03 3.40
N ALA A 193 -2.19 -2.51 4.11
CA ALA A 193 -3.08 -1.69 4.93
C ALA A 193 -2.52 -1.56 6.35
N SER A 194 -2.04 -0.36 6.71
CA SER A 194 -1.35 -0.12 7.98
C SER A 194 -1.65 1.26 8.55
N GLY A 195 -1.91 1.33 9.86
CA GLY A 195 -1.99 2.58 10.61
C GLY A 195 -3.34 2.81 11.31
N GLY A 196 -3.36 2.63 12.64
CA GLY A 196 -4.54 2.94 13.46
C GLY A 196 -5.70 1.95 13.34
N ILE A 197 -5.42 0.74 12.85
CA ILE A 197 -6.41 -0.34 12.71
C ILE A 197 -6.35 -1.33 13.89
N HIS A 198 -7.47 -2.01 14.17
CA HIS A 198 -7.68 -2.98 15.26
C HIS A 198 -8.75 -4.00 14.85
N VAL A 199 -9.01 -5.03 15.66
CA VAL A 199 -9.90 -6.17 15.32
C VAL A 199 -11.28 -5.80 14.79
N TRP A 200 -11.92 -4.73 15.27
CA TRP A 200 -13.23 -4.29 14.76
C TRP A 200 -13.20 -3.75 13.32
N HIS A 201 -12.02 -3.41 12.80
CA HIS A 201 -11.85 -3.02 11.41
C HIS A 201 -11.66 -4.23 10.48
N MET A 202 -11.47 -5.44 11.01
CA MET A 202 -11.14 -6.62 10.22
C MET A 202 -12.17 -6.94 9.13
N PRO A 203 -13.51 -6.89 9.39
CA PRO A 203 -14.49 -7.14 8.34
C PRO A 203 -14.37 -6.14 7.17
N ALA A 204 -14.27 -4.85 7.49
CA ALA A 204 -14.12 -3.80 6.48
C ALA A 204 -12.81 -3.92 5.70
N LEU A 205 -11.69 -4.22 6.38
CA LEU A 205 -10.40 -4.40 5.71
C LEU A 205 -10.39 -5.62 4.78
N THR A 206 -11.03 -6.72 5.21
CA THR A 206 -11.16 -7.95 4.41
C THR A 206 -12.01 -7.70 3.16
N GLU A 207 -13.06 -6.89 3.29
CA GLU A 207 -13.92 -6.50 2.18
C GLU A 207 -13.22 -5.54 1.21
N ILE A 208 -12.55 -4.51 1.71
CA ILE A 208 -11.90 -3.48 0.89
C ILE A 208 -10.69 -4.04 0.14
N PHE A 209 -9.80 -4.74 0.84
CA PHE A 209 -8.51 -5.13 0.29
C PHE A 209 -8.48 -6.56 -0.25
N GLY A 210 -9.42 -7.43 0.16
CA GLY A 210 -9.41 -8.83 -0.27
C GLY A 210 -8.17 -9.61 0.17
N ASP A 211 -8.01 -10.83 -0.35
CA ASP A 211 -6.99 -11.76 0.15
C ASP A 211 -5.56 -11.33 -0.18
N ASP A 212 -5.32 -10.75 -1.36
CA ASP A 212 -4.01 -10.26 -1.78
C ASP A 212 -3.72 -8.89 -1.17
N SER A 213 -3.50 -8.90 0.15
CA SER A 213 -3.13 -7.74 0.95
C SER A 213 -2.34 -8.14 2.20
N VAL A 214 -1.68 -7.17 2.82
CA VAL A 214 -1.06 -7.31 4.15
C VAL A 214 -1.74 -6.35 5.12
N LEU A 215 -2.36 -6.86 6.19
CA LEU A 215 -3.01 -6.04 7.21
C LEU A 215 -2.09 -5.90 8.44
N GLN A 216 -1.70 -4.68 8.78
CA GLN A 216 -0.68 -4.42 9.80
C GLN A 216 -1.22 -3.76 11.07
N PHE A 217 -1.11 -4.49 12.19
CA PHE A 217 -1.66 -4.08 13.48
C PHE A 217 -0.53 -3.78 14.48
N GLY A 218 0.08 -2.59 14.39
CA GLY A 218 1.12 -2.16 15.34
C GLY A 218 0.57 -2.00 16.77
N GLY A 219 -0.08 -0.87 17.05
CA GLY A 219 -0.75 -0.64 18.33
C GLY A 219 -1.86 -1.65 18.62
N GLY A 220 -2.55 -2.14 17.58
CA GLY A 220 -3.58 -3.17 17.69
C GLY A 220 -3.07 -4.57 18.09
N THR A 221 -1.75 -4.79 18.15
CA THR A 221 -1.13 -6.00 18.72
C THR A 221 -0.44 -5.67 20.04
N LEU A 222 0.52 -4.74 20.03
CA LEU A 222 1.36 -4.46 21.20
C LEU A 222 0.61 -3.74 22.33
N GLY A 223 -0.53 -3.10 22.03
CA GLY A 223 -1.40 -2.46 23.02
C GLY A 223 -2.40 -3.40 23.68
N HIS A 224 -2.40 -4.70 23.33
CA HIS A 224 -3.33 -5.67 23.92
C HIS A 224 -3.05 -5.85 25.43
N PRO A 225 -4.08 -5.83 26.31
CA PRO A 225 -3.90 -5.81 27.76
C PRO A 225 -3.20 -7.06 28.32
N TRP A 226 -3.18 -8.16 27.55
CA TRP A 226 -2.52 -9.41 27.92
C TRP A 226 -1.18 -9.63 27.21
N GLY A 227 -0.64 -8.61 26.55
CA GLY A 227 0.65 -8.66 25.87
C GLY A 227 0.56 -9.05 24.39
N ASN A 228 1.73 -9.08 23.74
CA ASN A 228 1.86 -9.15 22.29
C ASN A 228 1.29 -10.43 21.68
N ALA A 229 1.57 -11.60 22.27
CA ALA A 229 1.09 -12.86 21.71
C ALA A 229 -0.44 -12.97 21.75
N PRO A 230 -1.14 -12.67 22.86
CA PRO A 230 -2.60 -12.56 22.84
C PRO A 230 -3.13 -11.53 21.84
N GLY A 231 -2.46 -10.38 21.68
CA GLY A 231 -2.84 -9.39 20.65
C GLY A 231 -2.72 -9.94 19.23
N ALA A 232 -1.67 -10.71 18.96
CA ALA A 232 -1.46 -11.37 17.67
C ALA A 232 -2.52 -12.45 17.42
N VAL A 233 -2.85 -13.24 18.45
CA VAL A 233 -3.92 -14.25 18.40
C VAL A 233 -5.26 -13.58 18.10
N ALA A 234 -5.58 -12.48 18.78
CA ALA A 234 -6.83 -11.75 18.56
C ALA A 234 -6.96 -11.27 17.10
N ASN A 235 -5.89 -10.71 16.51
CA ASN A 235 -5.88 -10.31 15.11
C ASN A 235 -6.00 -11.52 14.16
N ARG A 236 -5.34 -12.64 14.47
CA ARG A 236 -5.42 -13.87 13.66
C ARG A 236 -6.81 -14.48 13.66
N VAL A 237 -7.42 -14.65 14.84
CA VAL A 237 -8.77 -15.20 15.00
C VAL A 237 -9.79 -14.30 14.30
N ALA A 238 -9.71 -12.98 14.49
CA ALA A 238 -10.60 -12.04 13.82
C ALA A 238 -10.51 -12.15 12.29
N LEU A 239 -9.30 -12.28 11.74
CA LEU A 239 -9.11 -12.43 10.30
C LEU A 239 -9.71 -13.74 9.78
N GLU A 240 -9.37 -14.87 10.40
CA GLU A 240 -9.87 -16.18 9.95
C GLU A 240 -11.40 -16.27 10.05
N ALA A 241 -12.00 -15.69 11.08
CA ALA A 241 -13.45 -15.61 11.20
C ALA A 241 -14.09 -14.78 10.06
N CYS A 242 -13.48 -13.65 9.69
CA CYS A 242 -13.95 -12.84 8.57
C CYS A 242 -13.81 -13.57 7.23
N VAL A 243 -12.68 -14.23 6.99
CA VAL A 243 -12.45 -15.00 5.77
C VAL A 243 -13.43 -16.18 5.68
N GLN A 244 -13.62 -16.92 6.77
CA GLN A 244 -14.58 -18.01 6.81
C GLN A 244 -16.00 -17.51 6.51
N ALA A 245 -16.46 -16.49 7.23
CA ALA A 245 -17.79 -15.92 7.04
C ALA A 245 -18.01 -15.42 5.61
N ARG A 246 -17.03 -14.72 5.02
CA ARG A 246 -17.08 -14.28 3.62
C ARG A 246 -17.20 -15.47 2.66
N ASN A 247 -16.40 -16.51 2.87
CA ASN A 247 -16.40 -17.69 2.00
C ASN A 247 -17.69 -18.52 2.15
N GLU A 248 -18.37 -18.42 3.29
CA GLU A 248 -19.71 -18.98 3.53
C GLU A 248 -20.84 -18.10 2.97
N GLY A 249 -20.51 -16.95 2.36
CA GLY A 249 -21.46 -16.06 1.69
C GLY A 249 -22.08 -14.98 2.58
N ARG A 250 -21.54 -14.75 3.79
CA ARG A 250 -22.00 -13.68 4.68
C ARG A 250 -21.54 -12.30 4.20
N ASP A 251 -22.36 -11.29 4.45
CA ASP A 251 -22.05 -9.90 4.08
C ASP A 251 -21.21 -9.24 5.19
N LEU A 252 -19.90 -9.16 4.99
CA LEU A 252 -18.99 -8.55 5.98
C LEU A 252 -19.29 -7.08 6.28
N ALA A 253 -19.85 -6.32 5.33
CA ALA A 253 -20.16 -4.91 5.52
C ALA A 253 -21.36 -4.72 6.46
N ARG A 254 -22.29 -5.68 6.47
CA ARG A 254 -23.50 -5.63 7.32
C ARG A 254 -23.35 -6.43 8.61
N GLU A 255 -22.73 -7.59 8.53
CA GLU A 255 -22.68 -8.60 9.60
C GLU A 255 -21.34 -8.60 10.36
N GLY A 256 -20.37 -7.78 9.94
CA GLY A 256 -19.00 -7.82 10.47
C GLY A 256 -18.89 -7.74 12.00
N ASN A 257 -19.68 -6.88 12.64
CA ASN A 257 -19.67 -6.76 14.10
C ASN A 257 -20.18 -8.03 14.81
N GLU A 258 -21.14 -8.73 14.21
CA GLU A 258 -21.67 -9.99 14.76
C GLU A 258 -20.65 -11.11 14.62
N ILE A 259 -20.01 -11.23 13.46
CA ILE A 259 -18.92 -12.18 13.20
C ILE A 259 -17.80 -12.03 14.24
N ILE A 260 -17.35 -10.80 14.51
CA ILE A 260 -16.31 -10.55 15.52
C ILE A 260 -16.76 -10.93 16.93
N ARG A 261 -18.02 -10.66 17.30
CA ARG A 261 -18.57 -11.06 18.60
C ARG A 261 -18.68 -12.58 18.73
N GLU A 262 -19.07 -13.28 17.67
CA GLU A 262 -19.17 -14.74 17.63
C GLU A 262 -17.80 -15.39 17.82
N ALA A 263 -16.77 -14.88 17.14
CA ALA A 263 -15.40 -15.35 17.28
C ALA A 263 -14.76 -15.06 18.66
N SER A 264 -15.41 -14.24 19.49
CA SER A 264 -14.94 -13.85 20.83
C SER A 264 -15.55 -14.69 21.96
N LYS A 265 -16.45 -15.63 21.65
CA LYS A 265 -17.09 -16.55 22.63
C LYS A 265 -16.21 -17.74 22.93
#